data_AF-A0A833YD13-F1
#
_entry.id   AF-A0A833YD13-F1
#
_cell.length_a   1.000
_cell.length_b   1.000
_cell.length_c   1.000
_cell.angle_alpha   90.00
_cell.angle_beta   90.00
_cell.angle_gamma   90.00
#
_symmetry.space_group_name_H-M   'P 1'
#
loop_
_entity.id
_entity.type
_entity.pdbx_description
1 polymer ?
#
loop_
_entity_poly.entity_id
_entity_poly.type
_entity_poly.pdbx_seq_one_letter_code
_entity_poly.pdbx_strand_id
1 'polypeptide(L)'
;MEKLRCLRACVIRSLYHMYEPFAARVSRNPAIPESTPSTLRNSKCLLFWCRKIVGNRQEPMWEFNFKFKKQPPRLKSKCVGVLQPPVQYEDVHTNPDQDCCLLQVTTLNFIFIPIVMGMIFTLFTVNVSTDMRHHRVRLVFQDSPVHGGRKLRSEQGVQVVLDPVHSVRLFDWWHPQYPFSLRA
;
A
#
# COMPACT_ATOMS: atom_id res chain seq x y z
N MET A 1 -19.24 8.70 -27.95
CA MET A 1 -18.81 7.29 -27.91
C MET A 1 -18.16 7.07 -26.55
N GLU A 2 -18.71 6.15 -25.75
CA GLU A 2 -18.20 5.86 -24.40
C GLU A 2 -16.84 5.18 -24.52
N LYS A 3 -15.79 5.77 -23.92
CA LYS A 3 -14.43 5.24 -23.98
C LYS A 3 -14.26 4.18 -22.90
N LEU A 4 -13.78 2.99 -23.26
CA LEU A 4 -13.52 1.86 -22.35
C LEU A 4 -12.30 2.11 -21.46
N ARG A 5 -12.36 3.14 -20.61
CA ARG A 5 -11.27 3.52 -19.71
C ARG A 5 -11.03 2.45 -18.67
N CYS A 6 -9.76 2.18 -18.38
CA CYS A 6 -9.36 1.24 -17.33
C CYS A 6 -9.83 -0.21 -17.53
N LEU A 7 -10.30 -0.60 -18.72
CA LEU A 7 -10.84 -1.94 -18.98
C LEU A 7 -9.85 -3.04 -18.58
N ARG A 8 -8.55 -2.88 -18.87
CA ARG A 8 -7.52 -3.84 -18.42
C ARG A 8 -7.51 -4.00 -16.90
N ALA A 9 -7.57 -2.90 -16.16
CA ALA A 9 -7.56 -2.93 -14.70
C ALA A 9 -8.84 -3.58 -14.15
N CYS A 10 -10.00 -3.32 -14.77
CA CYS A 10 -11.26 -3.98 -14.44
C CYS A 10 -11.19 -5.48 -14.68
N VAL A 11 -10.70 -5.93 -15.83
CA VAL A 11 -10.54 -7.37 -16.15
C VAL A 11 -9.66 -8.07 -15.12
N ILE A 12 -8.49 -7.48 -14.78
CA ILE A 12 -7.59 -8.06 -13.78
C ILE A 12 -8.30 -8.24 -12.43
N ARG A 13 -9.11 -7.27 -12.00
CA ARG A 13 -9.89 -7.36 -10.75
C ARG A 13 -10.99 -8.43 -10.84
N SER A 14 -11.71 -8.49 -11.95
CA SER A 14 -12.78 -9.48 -12.17
C SER A 14 -12.26 -10.92 -12.15
N LEU A 15 -11.00 -11.16 -12.55
CA LEU A 15 -10.38 -12.49 -12.44
C LEU A 15 -10.36 -13.01 -11.00
N TYR A 16 -10.31 -12.15 -9.97
CA TYR A 16 -10.42 -12.59 -8.58
C TYR A 16 -11.74 -13.30 -8.27
N HIS A 17 -12.82 -12.87 -8.91
CA HIS A 17 -14.16 -13.42 -8.66
C HIS A 17 -14.49 -14.59 -9.58
N MET A 18 -13.89 -14.65 -10.77
CA MET A 18 -14.26 -15.61 -11.81
C MET A 18 -13.23 -16.73 -12.01
N TYR A 19 -12.00 -16.57 -11.51
CA TYR A 19 -10.91 -17.51 -11.73
C TYR A 19 -10.32 -17.98 -10.40
N GLU A 20 -10.79 -19.15 -9.95
CA GLU A 20 -10.41 -19.78 -8.68
C GLU A 20 -8.89 -19.87 -8.47
N PRO A 21 -8.07 -20.27 -9.46
CA PRO A 21 -6.63 -20.39 -9.25
C PRO A 21 -5.95 -19.06 -8.89
N PHE A 22 -6.50 -17.95 -9.39
CA PHE A 22 -6.01 -16.62 -9.03
C PHE A 22 -6.47 -16.22 -7.62
N ALA A 23 -7.73 -16.45 -7.26
CA ALA A 23 -8.24 -16.20 -5.92
C ALA A 23 -7.48 -17.01 -4.84
N ALA A 24 -7.25 -18.31 -5.09
CA ALA A 24 -6.53 -19.21 -4.21
C ALA A 24 -5.06 -18.81 -4.04
N ARG A 25 -4.44 -18.21 -5.05
CA ARG A 25 -3.07 -17.68 -4.94
C ARG A 25 -3.02 -16.45 -4.06
N VAL A 26 -4.00 -15.55 -4.19
CA VAL A 26 -4.05 -14.30 -3.41
C VAL A 26 -4.33 -14.58 -1.94
N SER A 27 -5.19 -15.56 -1.62
CA SER A 27 -5.54 -15.91 -0.23
C SER A 27 -4.40 -16.54 0.58
N ARG A 28 -3.40 -17.13 -0.09
CA ARG A 28 -2.21 -17.73 0.56
C ARG A 28 -1.17 -16.71 1.00
N ASN A 29 -1.32 -15.44 0.63
CA ASN A 29 -0.39 -14.41 1.06
C ASN A 29 -0.48 -14.21 2.58
N PRO A 30 0.65 -14.20 3.30
CA PRO A 30 0.64 -14.01 4.74
C PRO A 30 0.02 -12.67 5.09
N ALA A 31 -0.77 -12.63 6.17
CA ALA A 31 -1.38 -11.40 6.64
C ALA A 31 -0.31 -10.36 6.99
N ILE A 32 0.77 -10.78 7.67
CA ILE A 32 1.82 -9.91 8.15
C ILE A 32 3.04 -10.01 7.20
N PRO A 33 3.51 -8.90 6.61
CA PRO A 33 4.78 -8.90 5.90
C PRO A 33 5.93 -9.07 6.91
N GLU A 34 6.75 -10.10 6.74
CA GLU A 34 7.88 -10.43 7.63
C GLU A 34 9.01 -9.36 7.61
N SER A 35 9.09 -8.58 6.53
CA SER A 35 10.07 -7.50 6.36
C SER A 35 9.43 -6.35 5.58
N THR A 36 10.13 -5.19 5.48
CA THR A 36 9.64 -4.09 4.63
C THR A 36 9.38 -4.62 3.22
N PRO A 37 8.11 -4.64 2.76
CA PRO A 37 7.81 -5.04 1.40
C PRO A 37 8.64 -4.17 0.46
N SER A 38 9.43 -4.80 -0.41
CA SER A 38 10.22 -4.09 -1.42
C SER A 38 9.33 -3.18 -2.28
N THR A 39 8.05 -3.53 -2.38
CA THR A 39 6.98 -2.77 -3.01
C THR A 39 6.69 -1.42 -2.35
N LEU A 40 6.93 -1.24 -1.06
CA LEU A 40 6.64 -0.01 -0.33
C LEU A 40 7.82 0.97 -0.29
N ARG A 41 9.05 0.46 -0.40
CA ARG A 41 10.26 1.28 -0.23
C ARG A 41 10.32 2.44 -1.23
N ASN A 42 10.62 3.65 -0.73
CA ASN A 42 10.68 4.88 -1.51
C ASN A 42 9.36 5.26 -2.21
N SER A 43 8.22 4.79 -1.70
CA SER A 43 6.91 5.18 -2.22
C SER A 43 6.40 6.45 -1.54
N LYS A 44 5.72 7.32 -2.27
CA LYS A 44 5.11 8.53 -1.71
C LYS A 44 3.77 8.18 -1.06
N CYS A 45 3.55 8.64 0.18
CA CYS A 45 2.24 8.57 0.83
C CYS A 45 1.32 9.59 0.17
N LEU A 46 0.32 9.14 -0.59
CA LEU A 46 -0.64 10.00 -1.28
C LEU A 46 -1.76 10.44 -0.34
N LEU A 47 -2.27 9.49 0.44
CA LEU A 47 -3.42 9.70 1.31
C LEU A 47 -3.24 8.85 2.58
N PHE A 48 -3.64 9.41 3.71
CA PHE A 48 -3.80 8.68 4.95
C PHE A 48 -5.19 8.97 5.52
N TRP A 49 -5.86 7.94 6.03
CA TRP A 49 -7.11 8.09 6.75
C TRP A 49 -7.22 7.04 7.85
N CYS A 50 -8.00 7.35 8.87
CA CYS A 50 -8.35 6.41 9.92
C CYS A 50 -9.87 6.24 10.01
N ARG A 51 -10.32 5.05 10.40
CA ARG A 51 -11.73 4.82 10.73
C ARG A 51 -11.87 3.91 11.94
N LYS A 52 -12.91 4.15 12.72
CA LYS A 52 -13.33 3.25 13.80
C LYS A 52 -14.04 2.05 13.17
N ILE A 53 -13.59 0.85 13.49
CA ILE A 53 -14.28 -0.38 13.16
C ILE A 53 -15.21 -0.71 14.31
N VAL A 54 -16.51 -0.59 14.07
CA VAL A 54 -17.57 -1.05 14.98
C VAL A 54 -18.13 -2.34 14.38
N GLY A 55 -17.99 -3.44 15.11
CA GLY A 55 -18.48 -4.76 14.69
C GLY A 55 -18.98 -5.54 15.91
N ASN A 56 -19.22 -6.85 15.75
CA ASN A 56 -19.76 -7.71 16.81
C ASN A 56 -18.80 -7.98 17.99
N ARG A 57 -17.59 -7.39 17.99
CA ARG A 57 -16.66 -7.48 19.12
C ARG A 57 -17.05 -6.50 20.20
N GLN A 58 -16.78 -6.87 21.46
CA GLN A 58 -17.02 -6.01 22.62
C GLN A 58 -16.20 -4.71 22.56
N GLU A 59 -14.96 -4.78 22.06
CA GLU A 59 -14.07 -3.63 21.97
C GLU A 59 -13.97 -3.08 20.54
N PRO A 60 -14.08 -1.75 20.36
CA PRO A 60 -13.91 -1.13 19.05
C PRO A 60 -12.44 -1.19 18.62
N MET A 61 -12.20 -1.45 17.34
CA MET A 61 -10.85 -1.40 16.76
C MET A 61 -10.70 -0.16 15.88
N TRP A 62 -9.45 0.17 15.54
CA TRP A 62 -9.13 1.31 14.68
C TRP A 62 -8.33 0.85 13.47
N GLU A 63 -8.73 1.33 12.30
CA GLU A 63 -8.07 1.02 11.04
C GLU A 63 -7.32 2.24 10.52
N PHE A 64 -6.02 2.11 10.36
CA PHE A 64 -5.12 3.09 9.79
C PHE A 64 -4.76 2.68 8.37
N ASN A 65 -5.07 3.54 7.41
CA ASN A 65 -4.92 3.27 5.99
C ASN A 65 -3.95 4.25 5.36
N PHE A 66 -2.91 3.75 4.70
CA PHE A 66 -1.91 4.55 4.00
C PHE A 66 -1.85 4.13 2.53
N LYS A 67 -2.32 5.01 1.65
CA LYS A 67 -2.21 4.81 0.21
C LYS A 67 -0.85 5.33 -0.27
N PHE A 68 -0.04 4.42 -0.77
CA PHE A 68 1.28 4.71 -1.31
C PHE A 68 1.28 4.63 -2.84
N LYS A 69 2.11 5.44 -3.48
CA LYS A 69 2.42 5.34 -4.91
C LYS A 69 3.92 5.19 -5.08
N LYS A 70 4.33 4.11 -5.76
CA LYS A 70 5.75 3.91 -6.09
C LYS A 70 6.22 5.08 -6.93
N GLN A 71 7.39 5.60 -6.61
CA GLN A 71 8.03 6.55 -7.51
C GLN A 71 8.51 5.79 -8.74
N PRO A 72 8.31 6.33 -9.96
CA PRO A 72 8.91 5.73 -11.12
C PRO A 72 10.43 5.68 -10.91
N PRO A 73 11.11 4.59 -11.29
CA PRO A 73 12.56 4.58 -11.27
C PRO A 73 13.04 5.81 -12.06
N ARG A 74 13.91 6.63 -11.45
CA ARG A 74 14.58 7.71 -12.17
C ARG A 74 15.35 7.04 -13.30
N LEU A 75 14.83 7.09 -14.52
CA LEU A 75 15.36 6.38 -15.67
C LEU A 75 16.87 6.63 -15.79
N LYS A 76 17.67 5.59 -15.57
CA LYS A 76 19.01 5.54 -16.17
C LYS A 76 18.78 5.17 -17.63
N SER A 77 18.80 6.20 -18.47
CA SER A 77 18.77 6.11 -19.94
C SER A 77 17.51 5.49 -20.53
N LYS A 78 17.13 6.00 -21.70
CA LYS A 78 16.04 5.47 -22.52
C LYS A 78 16.45 4.07 -23.00
N CYS A 79 16.02 3.01 -22.32
CA CYS A 79 15.93 1.71 -22.99
C CYS A 79 14.78 1.80 -24.00
N VAL A 80 15.14 1.99 -25.26
CA VAL A 80 14.27 2.11 -26.44
C VAL A 80 13.53 0.78 -26.77
N GLY A 81 13.53 -0.21 -25.86
CA GLY A 81 13.10 -1.58 -26.13
C GLY A 81 11.78 -2.02 -25.49
N VAL A 82 11.09 -1.18 -24.70
CA VAL A 82 9.77 -1.57 -24.17
C VAL A 82 8.72 -1.27 -25.22
N LEU A 83 8.15 -2.33 -25.82
CA LEU A 83 6.98 -2.23 -26.70
C LEU A 83 5.88 -1.46 -25.98
N GLN A 84 5.58 -0.27 -26.49
CA GLN A 84 4.44 0.51 -26.02
C GLN A 84 3.16 -0.11 -26.61
N PRO A 85 2.05 -0.15 -25.84
CA PRO A 85 0.77 -0.51 -26.40
C PRO A 85 0.42 0.40 -27.58
N PRO A 86 -0.34 -0.08 -28.58
CA PRO A 86 -0.85 0.77 -29.64
C PRO A 86 -1.63 1.95 -29.07
N VAL A 87 -1.43 3.14 -29.63
CA VAL A 87 -2.06 4.39 -29.15
C VAL A 87 -3.59 4.28 -29.13
N GLN A 88 -4.17 3.46 -30.01
CA GLN A 88 -5.61 3.22 -30.06
C GLN A 88 -6.18 2.57 -28.77
N TYR A 89 -5.34 1.94 -27.95
CA TYR A 89 -5.73 1.28 -26.70
C TYR A 89 -5.30 2.04 -25.43
N GLU A 90 -4.86 3.30 -25.56
CA GLU A 90 -4.41 4.10 -24.40
C GLU A 90 -5.49 4.20 -23.31
N ASP A 91 -6.75 4.45 -23.70
CA ASP A 91 -7.88 4.50 -22.77
C ASP A 91 -8.05 3.16 -22.02
N VAL A 92 -7.92 2.01 -22.71
CA VAL A 92 -8.03 0.66 -22.13
C VAL A 92 -6.94 0.38 -21.08
N HIS A 93 -5.75 0.92 -21.30
CA HIS A 93 -4.58 0.74 -20.44
C HIS A 93 -4.44 1.79 -19.33
N THR A 94 -5.19 2.89 -19.41
CA THR A 94 -5.22 3.92 -18.37
C THR A 94 -5.59 3.30 -17.03
N ASN A 95 -4.81 3.55 -15.99
CA ASN A 95 -5.12 3.10 -14.63
C ASN A 95 -4.62 4.15 -13.64
N PRO A 96 -5.50 4.95 -13.00
CA PRO A 96 -5.07 6.01 -12.10
C PRO A 96 -4.36 5.47 -10.84
N ASP A 97 -4.69 4.25 -10.44
CA ASP A 97 -4.08 3.54 -9.32
C ASP A 97 -2.85 2.71 -9.72
N GLN A 98 -2.37 2.85 -10.96
CA GLN A 98 -1.15 2.17 -11.39
C GLN A 98 -0.01 2.48 -10.41
N ASP A 99 0.69 1.41 -10.01
CA ASP A 99 1.79 1.43 -9.05
C ASP A 99 1.42 1.92 -7.64
N CYS A 100 0.13 1.96 -7.32
CA CYS A 100 -0.34 2.21 -5.96
C CYS A 100 -0.45 0.91 -5.16
N CYS A 101 -0.33 1.05 -3.85
CA CYS A 101 -0.65 0.02 -2.87
C CYS A 101 -1.22 0.66 -1.60
N LEU A 102 -1.99 -0.12 -0.85
CA LEU A 102 -2.62 0.30 0.40
C LEU A 102 -2.05 -0.54 1.54
N LEU A 103 -1.35 0.13 2.46
CA LEU A 103 -1.03 -0.47 3.75
C LEU A 103 -2.19 -0.19 4.70
N GLN A 104 -2.77 -1.26 5.23
CA GLN A 104 -3.81 -1.21 6.23
C GLN A 104 -3.30 -1.82 7.54
N VAL A 105 -3.39 -1.08 8.63
CA VAL A 105 -3.03 -1.55 9.97
C VAL A 105 -4.24 -1.40 10.88
N THR A 106 -4.63 -2.48 11.55
CA THR A 106 -5.71 -2.47 12.54
C THR A 106 -5.11 -2.55 13.94
N THR A 107 -5.50 -1.64 14.82
CA THR A 107 -5.07 -1.57 16.22
C THR A 107 -6.26 -1.71 17.16
N LEU A 108 -5.99 -2.06 18.42
CA LEU A 108 -7.02 -2.13 19.46
C LEU A 108 -7.40 -0.72 19.95
N ASN A 109 -6.44 0.19 20.03
CA ASN A 109 -6.64 1.55 20.52
C ASN A 109 -6.53 2.58 19.39
N PHE A 110 -7.19 3.72 19.58
CA PHE A 110 -6.92 4.90 18.75
C PHE A 110 -5.54 5.44 19.10
N ILE A 111 -4.79 5.82 18.07
CA ILE A 111 -3.44 6.35 18.19
C ILE A 111 -3.38 7.62 17.36
N PHE A 112 -2.99 8.72 18.00
CA PHE A 112 -2.74 9.96 17.29
C PHE A 112 -1.43 9.83 16.52
N ILE A 113 -1.46 10.12 15.22
CA ILE A 113 -0.28 10.06 14.36
C ILE A 113 -0.03 11.41 13.68
N PRO A 114 1.24 11.78 13.40
CA PRO A 114 1.56 12.97 12.64
C PRO A 114 1.05 12.89 11.19
N ILE A 115 0.91 14.05 10.55
CA ILE A 115 0.56 14.15 9.12
C ILE A 115 1.76 13.69 8.29
N VAL A 116 1.59 12.61 7.55
CA VAL A 116 2.64 12.00 6.69
C VAL A 116 2.30 12.05 5.20
N MET A 117 1.17 12.66 4.83
CA MET A 117 0.77 12.84 3.44
C MET A 117 1.81 13.68 2.69
N GLY A 118 2.19 13.23 1.50
CA GLY A 118 3.23 13.86 0.69
C GLY A 118 4.65 13.35 0.95
N MET A 119 4.89 12.71 2.10
CA MET A 119 6.22 12.20 2.47
C MET A 119 6.55 10.87 1.78
N ILE A 120 7.83 10.52 1.77
CA ILE A 120 8.36 9.27 1.23
C ILE A 120 8.47 8.23 2.34
N PHE A 121 7.85 7.07 2.10
CA PHE A 121 7.95 5.92 2.95
C PHE A 121 9.29 5.21 2.79
N THR A 122 10.00 4.99 3.90
CA THR A 122 11.38 4.48 3.87
C THR A 122 11.56 3.16 4.61
N LEU A 123 10.84 2.95 5.71
CA LEU A 123 11.01 1.79 6.57
C LEU A 123 9.68 1.31 7.13
N PHE A 124 9.49 -0.01 7.08
CA PHE A 124 8.45 -0.77 7.74
C PHE A 124 9.09 -1.81 8.67
N THR A 125 8.81 -1.74 9.97
CA THR A 125 9.29 -2.75 10.93
C THR A 125 8.14 -3.25 11.79
N VAL A 126 8.07 -4.57 11.95
CA VAL A 126 7.14 -5.25 12.86
C VAL A 126 7.98 -5.81 14.01
N ASN A 127 7.70 -5.34 15.21
CA ASN A 127 8.29 -5.83 16.44
C ASN A 127 7.17 -6.39 17.33
N VAL A 128 7.54 -6.85 18.53
CA VAL A 128 6.58 -7.18 19.58
C VAL A 128 6.41 -5.96 20.50
N SER A 129 5.20 -5.77 21.02
CA SER A 129 4.88 -4.77 22.04
C SER A 129 5.62 -5.04 23.35
N THR A 130 5.68 -4.05 24.25
CA THR A 130 6.40 -4.16 25.54
C THR A 130 5.85 -5.26 26.44
N ASP A 131 4.53 -5.51 26.35
CA ASP A 131 3.85 -6.60 27.06
C ASP A 131 4.07 -7.98 26.44
N MET A 132 4.76 -8.05 25.30
CA MET A 132 5.00 -9.24 24.49
C MET A 132 3.74 -9.96 23.98
N ARG A 133 2.57 -9.33 24.04
CA ARG A 133 1.28 -9.95 23.67
C ARG A 133 0.80 -9.54 22.28
N HIS A 134 1.25 -8.38 21.82
CA HIS A 134 0.79 -7.79 20.57
C HIS A 134 1.96 -7.50 19.65
N HIS A 135 1.66 -7.31 18.37
CA HIS A 135 2.62 -6.75 17.43
C HIS A 135 2.65 -5.23 17.56
N ARG A 136 3.81 -4.66 17.30
CA ARG A 136 4.05 -3.22 17.20
C ARG A 136 4.58 -2.90 15.81
N VAL A 137 3.89 -2.02 15.10
CA VAL A 137 4.31 -1.58 13.77
C VAL A 137 4.95 -0.20 13.87
N ARG A 138 6.13 -0.05 13.29
CA ARG A 138 6.82 1.24 13.14
C ARG A 138 7.02 1.55 11.67
N LEU A 139 6.61 2.76 11.29
CA LEU A 139 6.68 3.34 9.96
C LEU A 139 7.58 4.58 10.01
N VAL A 140 8.46 4.75 9.03
CA VAL A 140 9.32 5.95 8.94
C VAL A 140 9.14 6.66 7.61
N PHE A 141 8.89 7.97 7.69
CA PHE A 141 8.63 8.85 6.57
C PHE A 141 9.67 9.97 6.48
N GLN A 142 9.99 10.38 5.25
CA GLN A 142 10.99 11.42 4.98
C GLN A 142 10.52 12.39 3.90
N ASP A 143 11.09 13.59 3.88
CA ASP A 143 10.76 14.60 2.87
C ASP A 143 11.37 14.29 1.49
N SER A 144 12.40 13.43 1.44
CA SER A 144 13.08 13.06 0.19
C SER A 144 13.36 11.56 0.09
N PRO A 145 13.47 11.00 -1.12
CA PRO A 145 13.77 9.59 -1.32
C PRO A 145 15.19 9.24 -0.85
N VAL A 146 15.38 8.04 -0.32
CA VAL A 146 16.71 7.58 0.09
C VAL A 146 17.50 7.14 -1.14
N HIS A 147 18.54 7.90 -1.50
CA HIS A 147 19.44 7.56 -2.60
C HIS A 147 20.49 6.52 -2.19
N GLY A 148 20.64 5.49 -3.05
CA GLY A 148 21.75 4.54 -3.16
C GLY A 148 22.65 4.29 -1.94
N GLY A 149 22.49 3.13 -1.29
CA GLY A 149 23.51 2.50 -0.45
C GLY A 149 23.81 3.14 0.91
N ARG A 150 23.44 4.41 1.14
CA ARG A 150 23.50 5.01 2.48
C ARG A 150 22.45 4.34 3.37
N LYS A 151 22.90 3.55 4.35
CA LYS A 151 22.08 3.16 5.50
C LYS A 151 21.66 4.45 6.18
N LEU A 152 20.43 4.85 5.93
CA LEU A 152 19.79 5.93 6.65
C LEU A 152 19.83 5.60 8.14
N ARG A 153 20.28 6.52 9.00
CA ARG A 153 20.19 6.31 10.45
C ARG A 153 18.72 6.07 10.77
N SER A 154 18.40 4.92 11.37
CA SER A 154 17.02 4.45 11.63
C SER A 154 16.14 5.47 12.38
N GLU A 155 16.76 6.47 12.99
CA GLU A 155 16.16 7.54 13.78
C GLU A 155 15.72 8.78 12.95
N GLN A 156 16.22 8.97 11.73
CA GLN A 156 15.97 10.19 10.96
C GLN A 156 14.67 10.12 10.15
N GLY A 157 13.70 10.95 10.50
CA GLY A 157 12.42 11.09 9.79
C GLY A 157 11.23 11.12 10.74
N VAL A 158 10.03 11.37 10.20
CA VAL A 158 8.79 11.32 10.96
C VAL A 158 8.45 9.85 11.21
N GLN A 159 8.34 9.49 12.49
CA GLN A 159 8.03 8.13 12.91
C GLN A 159 6.56 8.01 13.28
N VAL A 160 5.91 6.96 12.78
CA VAL A 160 4.57 6.56 13.20
C VAL A 160 4.68 5.18 13.85
N VAL A 161 4.25 5.10 15.09
CA VAL A 161 4.23 3.85 15.86
C VAL A 161 2.78 3.48 16.13
N LEU A 162 2.41 2.26 15.75
CA LEU A 162 1.10 1.67 15.99
C LEU A 162 1.28 0.48 16.94
N ASP A 163 0.70 0.56 18.12
CA ASP A 163 0.80 -0.41 19.22
C ASP A 163 -0.42 -0.25 20.14
N PRO A 164 -1.22 -1.30 20.43
CA PRO A 164 -1.09 -2.69 19.99
C PRO A 164 -1.75 -2.95 18.63
N VAL A 165 -1.05 -3.67 17.76
CA VAL A 165 -1.53 -4.09 16.43
C VAL A 165 -2.25 -5.43 16.50
N HIS A 166 -3.46 -5.44 15.95
CA HIS A 166 -4.26 -6.64 15.74
C HIS A 166 -3.94 -7.31 14.40
N SER A 167 -3.83 -6.53 13.33
CA SER A 167 -3.48 -7.05 12.00
C SER A 167 -2.81 -6.00 11.12
N VAL A 168 -1.98 -6.48 10.20
CA VAL A 168 -1.43 -5.70 9.09
C VAL A 168 -1.94 -6.34 7.81
N ARG A 169 -2.21 -5.56 6.77
CA ARG A 169 -2.52 -6.03 5.42
C ARG A 169 -1.90 -5.08 4.40
N LEU A 170 -1.37 -5.64 3.31
CA LEU A 170 -0.88 -4.87 2.17
C LEU A 170 -1.67 -5.28 0.93
N PHE A 171 -2.30 -4.31 0.29
CA PHE A 171 -3.09 -4.53 -0.91
C PHE A 171 -2.45 -3.81 -2.10
N ASP A 172 -2.16 -4.55 -3.17
CA ASP A 172 -1.85 -3.92 -4.46
C ASP A 172 -3.10 -3.28 -5.07
N TRP A 173 -2.91 -2.35 -6.02
CA TRP A 173 -3.99 -1.64 -6.73
C TRP A 173 -5.02 -2.52 -7.44
N TRP A 174 -4.70 -3.80 -7.69
CA TRP A 174 -5.59 -4.77 -8.33
C TRP A 174 -6.31 -5.67 -7.32
N HIS A 175 -5.94 -5.62 -6.04
CA HIS A 175 -6.52 -6.46 -5.01
C HIS A 175 -7.99 -6.08 -4.77
N PRO A 176 -8.94 -7.02 -4.67
CA PRO A 176 -10.38 -6.72 -4.55
C PRO A 176 -10.76 -5.86 -3.33
N GLN A 177 -9.98 -5.93 -2.25
CA GLN A 177 -10.18 -5.10 -1.05
C GLN A 177 -9.53 -3.71 -1.14
N TYR A 178 -8.83 -3.40 -2.23
CA TYR A 178 -8.30 -2.06 -2.46
C TYR A 178 -9.46 -1.09 -2.78
N PRO A 179 -9.51 0.10 -2.16
CA PRO A 179 -10.57 1.06 -2.39
C PRO A 179 -10.45 1.68 -3.79
N PHE A 180 -11.35 1.32 -4.70
CA PHE A 180 -11.36 1.82 -6.07
C PHE A 180 -12.15 3.13 -6.18
N SER A 181 -11.67 4.04 -7.03
CA SER A 181 -12.51 5.14 -7.51
C SER A 181 -13.59 4.58 -8.43
N LEU A 182 -14.86 4.72 -8.05
CA LEU A 182 -16.02 4.34 -8.89
C LEU A 182 -16.21 5.27 -10.10
N ARG A 183 -15.44 6.35 -10.20
CA ARG A 183 -15.43 7.25 -11.37
C ARG A 183 -14.24 6.89 -12.25
N ALA A 184 -14.48 6.06 -13.26
CA ALA A 184 -13.59 5.82 -14.39
C ALA A 184 -14.38 6.06 -15.67
#